data_AF-A0A955QHY2-F1
#
_entry.id   AF-A0A955QHY2-F1
#
_cell.length_a   1.000
_cell.length_b   1.000
_cell.length_c   1.000
_cell.angle_alpha   90.00
_cell.angle_beta   90.00
_cell.angle_gamma   90.00
#
_symmetry.space_group_name_H-M   'P 1'
#
loop_
_entity.id
_entity.type
_entity.pdbx_description
1 polymer ?
#
loop_
_entity_poly.entity_id
_entity_poly.type
_entity_poly.pdbx_seq_one_letter_code
_entity_poly.pdbx_strand_id
1 'polypeptide(L)'
;MKRKLWLTLLVVSMATGIGVYWYLPVSNSDSAEKPPPATIEVIRTSLQTRVSETGTIQPSQTIEIKSQFSGEVADIRVGTGQPVHKDQILAIIRQEPSQARQVAQLRAAIQEERLNVEMAQRNWVRSQSLFKKGYIAQKEMETSQQDYQRAVVRLDLAERQLLLALGGNQELFERYRKGRAADTRPEEFLVRSPSSGTVLEVLVHTGEIITSGTAT
;
A
#
# COMPACT_ATOMS: atom_id res chain seq x y z
N MET A 1 -0.28 37.08 135.12
CA MET A 1 -1.08 36.92 133.89
C MET A 1 -0.26 36.96 132.58
N LYS A 2 1.07 36.73 132.59
CA LYS A 2 1.95 36.89 131.39
C LYS A 2 2.22 35.61 130.57
N ARG A 3 1.89 34.41 131.06
CA ARG A 3 2.12 33.11 130.36
C ARG A 3 1.08 32.76 129.29
N LYS A 4 -0.16 33.27 129.37
CA LYS A 4 -1.22 33.00 128.38
C LYS A 4 -1.04 33.78 127.07
N LEU A 5 -0.38 34.94 127.11
CA LEU A 5 -0.09 35.80 125.95
C LEU A 5 0.98 35.21 125.01
N TRP A 6 1.91 34.41 125.53
CA TRP A 6 2.96 33.79 124.70
C TRP A 6 2.42 32.57 123.92
N LEU A 7 1.51 31.82 124.54
CA LEU A 7 0.81 30.70 123.89
C LEU A 7 -0.09 31.16 122.72
N THR A 8 -0.77 32.30 122.85
CA THR A 8 -1.59 32.84 121.75
C THR A 8 -0.73 33.31 120.57
N LEU A 9 0.47 33.84 120.83
CA LEU A 9 1.37 34.34 119.78
C LEU A 9 2.01 33.18 118.97
N LEU A 10 2.29 32.05 119.63
CA LEU A 10 2.82 30.85 118.98
C LEU A 10 1.77 30.20 118.06
N VAL A 11 0.50 30.16 118.47
CA VAL A 11 -0.58 29.60 117.64
C VAL A 11 -0.84 30.44 116.38
N VAL A 12 -0.75 31.77 116.49
CA VAL A 12 -0.91 32.68 115.33
C VAL A 12 0.26 32.55 114.34
N SER A 13 1.50 32.35 114.82
CA SER A 13 2.67 32.07 113.98
C SER A 13 2.56 30.75 113.22
N MET A 14 2.00 29.72 113.86
CA MET A 14 1.83 28.41 113.22
C MET A 14 0.72 28.43 112.16
N ALA A 15 -0.37 29.16 112.41
CA ALA A 15 -1.46 29.34 111.44
C ALA A 15 -1.01 30.14 110.20
N THR A 16 -0.14 31.14 110.37
CA THR A 16 0.42 31.90 109.24
C THR A 16 1.39 31.07 108.40
N GLY A 17 2.20 30.19 109.00
CA GLY A 17 3.09 29.29 108.26
C GLY A 17 2.34 28.31 107.34
N ILE A 18 1.22 27.75 107.81
CA ILE A 18 0.42 26.79 107.03
C ILE A 18 -0.33 27.50 105.88
N GLY A 19 -0.82 28.72 106.12
CA GLY A 19 -1.47 29.53 105.09
C GLY A 19 -0.55 29.89 103.92
N VAL A 20 0.74 30.17 104.20
CA VAL A 20 1.73 30.48 103.15
C VAL A 20 2.12 29.23 102.36
N TYR A 21 2.23 28.06 103.01
CA TYR A 21 2.55 26.81 102.31
C TYR A 21 1.47 26.38 101.32
N TRP A 22 0.19 26.62 101.63
CA TRP A 22 -0.93 26.32 100.72
C TRP A 22 -1.10 27.33 99.58
N TYR A 23 -0.52 28.54 99.70
CA TYR A 23 -0.64 29.59 98.69
C TYR A 23 0.55 29.68 97.71
N LEU A 24 1.56 28.81 97.86
CA LEU A 24 2.65 28.71 96.91
C LEU A 24 2.29 27.73 95.78
N PRO A 25 2.15 28.19 94.53
CA PRO A 25 1.88 27.30 93.40
C PRO A 25 3.11 26.43 93.13
N VAL A 26 2.95 25.11 93.24
CA VAL A 26 3.90 24.12 92.74
C VAL A 26 3.98 24.27 91.22
N SER A 27 5.06 24.89 90.73
CA SER A 27 5.35 24.98 89.31
C SER A 27 5.95 23.64 88.85
N ASN A 28 5.10 22.74 88.36
CA ASN A 28 5.54 21.57 87.63
C ASN A 28 6.13 22.01 86.30
N SER A 29 7.46 22.08 86.24
CA SER A 29 8.23 22.31 85.03
C SER A 29 8.39 21.00 84.26
N ASP A 30 7.32 20.51 83.63
CA ASP A 30 7.39 19.45 82.62
C ASP A 30 7.45 20.10 81.22
N SER A 31 8.62 20.68 80.91
CA SER A 31 8.96 21.00 79.52
C SER A 31 9.53 19.74 78.87
N ALA A 32 8.65 18.83 78.45
CA ALA A 32 9.01 17.74 77.57
C ALA A 32 9.34 18.31 76.18
N GLU A 33 10.63 18.50 75.92
CA GLU A 33 11.17 18.90 74.63
C GLU A 33 10.85 17.80 73.60
N LYS A 34 9.84 18.03 72.76
CA LYS A 34 9.50 17.15 71.63
C LYS A 34 10.72 17.10 70.70
N PRO A 35 11.21 15.91 70.30
CA PRO A 35 12.32 15.82 69.37
C PRO A 35 11.95 16.52 68.05
N PRO A 36 12.88 17.27 67.44
CA PRO A 36 12.60 18.00 66.21
C PRO A 36 12.17 17.03 65.09
N PRO A 37 11.24 17.44 64.22
CA PRO A 37 10.73 16.59 63.16
C PRO A 37 11.85 16.22 62.18
N ALA A 38 11.87 14.96 61.75
CA ALA A 38 12.82 14.47 60.75
C ALA A 38 12.67 15.29 59.46
N THR A 39 13.75 15.95 59.03
CA THR A 39 13.81 16.77 57.82
C THR A 39 14.71 16.11 56.79
N ILE A 40 14.35 16.24 55.50
CA ILE A 40 15.17 15.78 54.37
C ILE A 40 15.70 16.99 53.59
N GLU A 41 16.92 16.89 53.09
CA GLU A 41 17.52 17.94 52.26
C GLU A 41 16.86 17.96 50.88
N VAL A 42 16.38 19.13 50.45
CA VAL A 42 15.69 19.28 49.16
C VAL A 42 16.69 19.60 48.06
N ILE A 43 16.91 18.64 47.16
CA ILE A 43 17.74 18.84 45.97
C ILE A 43 16.85 19.34 44.83
N ARG A 44 17.12 20.55 44.34
CA ARG A 44 16.45 21.07 43.14
C ARG A 44 17.08 20.44 41.90
N THR A 45 16.34 19.55 41.25
CA THR A 45 16.73 18.96 39.96
C THR A 45 15.63 19.15 38.93
N SER A 46 15.95 19.04 37.64
CA SER A 46 14.96 19.07 36.57
C SER A 46 14.12 17.79 36.59
N LEU A 47 12.83 17.91 36.86
CA LEU A 47 11.87 16.80 36.72
C LEU A 47 11.52 16.63 35.25
N GLN A 48 11.96 15.53 34.65
CA GLN A 48 11.51 15.12 33.31
C GLN A 48 10.26 14.26 33.45
N THR A 49 9.09 14.87 33.22
CA THR A 49 7.84 14.14 33.11
C THR A 49 7.75 13.51 31.72
N ARG A 50 7.91 12.19 31.62
CA ARG A 50 7.61 11.45 30.38
C ARG A 50 6.14 11.10 30.36
N VAL A 51 5.43 11.61 29.37
CA VAL A 51 4.09 11.13 29.01
C VAL A 51 4.28 10.02 27.98
N SER A 52 3.91 8.80 28.35
CA SER A 52 3.94 7.65 27.44
C SER A 52 2.60 7.58 26.71
N GLU A 53 2.59 8.06 25.47
CA GLU A 53 1.46 7.88 24.55
C GLU A 53 1.76 6.72 23.61
N THR A 54 0.79 5.84 23.41
CA THR A 54 0.86 4.76 22.44
C THR A 54 0.27 5.26 21.12
N GLY A 55 1.06 5.23 20.05
CA GLY A 55 0.61 5.50 18.69
C GLY A 55 0.90 4.32 17.78
N THR A 56 0.15 4.20 16.68
CA THR A 56 0.38 3.18 15.65
C THR A 56 1.25 3.77 14.55
N ILE A 57 2.33 3.08 14.17
CA ILE A 57 3.17 3.47 13.03
C ILE A 57 2.54 2.94 11.75
N GLN A 58 2.39 3.80 10.74
CA GLN A 58 1.92 3.42 9.41
C GLN A 58 2.95 3.81 8.34
N PRO A 59 3.03 3.06 7.23
CA PRO A 59 3.87 3.43 6.10
C PRO A 59 3.50 4.83 5.59
N SER A 60 4.51 5.64 5.24
CA SER A 60 4.27 6.96 4.65
C SER A 60 3.63 6.88 3.26
N GLN A 61 3.85 5.78 2.52
CA GLN A 61 3.27 5.50 1.21
C GLN A 61 3.01 4.00 1.06
N THR A 62 1.80 3.65 0.64
CA THR A 62 1.40 2.28 0.32
C THR A 62 0.80 2.27 -1.08
N ILE A 63 1.26 1.36 -1.94
CA ILE A 63 0.74 1.20 -3.30
C ILE A 63 0.14 -0.20 -3.42
N GLU A 64 -1.16 -0.25 -3.66
CA GLU A 64 -1.88 -1.47 -3.96
C GLU A 64 -1.72 -1.81 -5.45
N ILE A 65 -1.21 -3.00 -5.76
CA ILE A 65 -0.98 -3.45 -7.13
C ILE A 65 -2.07 -4.45 -7.49
N LYS A 66 -2.94 -4.06 -8.43
CA LYS A 66 -3.99 -4.91 -8.99
C LYS A 66 -3.58 -5.43 -10.35
N SER A 67 -4.02 -6.63 -10.68
CA SER A 67 -3.89 -7.11 -12.04
C SER A 67 -4.76 -6.29 -12.99
N GLN A 68 -4.16 -5.88 -14.10
CA GLN A 68 -4.87 -5.29 -15.23
C GLN A 68 -5.53 -6.34 -16.13
N PHE A 69 -5.17 -7.62 -15.95
CA PHE A 69 -5.59 -8.73 -16.81
C PHE A 69 -6.24 -9.84 -15.99
N SER A 70 -7.33 -10.40 -16.52
CA SER A 70 -7.92 -11.63 -15.97
C SER A 70 -7.11 -12.84 -16.41
N GLY A 71 -6.90 -13.78 -15.50
CA GLY A 71 -6.15 -14.99 -15.79
C GLY A 71 -5.78 -15.78 -14.55
N GLU A 72 -5.07 -16.89 -14.77
CA GLU A 72 -4.49 -17.71 -13.72
C GLU A 72 -3.14 -17.13 -13.29
N VAL A 73 -2.88 -17.01 -11.99
CA VAL A 73 -1.57 -16.63 -11.48
C VAL A 73 -0.59 -17.77 -11.76
N ALA A 74 0.26 -17.62 -12.77
CA ALA A 74 1.17 -18.66 -13.22
C ALA A 74 2.42 -18.77 -12.34
N ASP A 75 2.92 -17.64 -11.83
CA ASP A 75 4.12 -17.59 -11.00
C ASP A 75 4.14 -16.31 -10.15
N ILE A 76 4.66 -16.39 -8.93
CA ILE A 76 4.87 -15.24 -8.04
C ILE A 76 6.36 -15.18 -7.73
N ARG A 77 6.99 -14.07 -8.14
CA ARG A 77 8.45 -13.87 -8.12
C ARG A 77 8.95 -13.15 -6.87
N VAL A 78 8.04 -12.75 -5.98
CA VAL A 78 8.35 -11.97 -4.78
C VAL A 78 7.60 -12.50 -3.56
N GLY A 79 8.24 -12.41 -2.40
CA GLY A 79 7.64 -12.75 -1.11
C GLY A 79 7.39 -11.52 -0.24
N THR A 80 6.52 -11.68 0.76
CA THR A 80 6.31 -10.69 1.82
C THR A 80 7.63 -10.35 2.53
N GLY A 81 7.88 -9.06 2.76
CA GLY A 81 9.10 -8.54 3.37
C GLY A 81 10.28 -8.39 2.41
N GLN A 82 10.15 -8.77 1.14
CA GLN A 82 11.23 -8.64 0.17
C GLN A 82 11.31 -7.21 -0.40
N PRO A 83 12.52 -6.63 -0.54
CA PRO A 83 12.69 -5.37 -1.24
C PRO A 83 12.53 -5.56 -2.76
N VAL A 84 11.86 -4.62 -3.41
CA VAL A 84 11.63 -4.59 -4.86
C VAL A 84 12.08 -3.27 -5.47
N HIS A 85 12.40 -3.30 -6.75
CA HIS A 85 12.78 -2.12 -7.52
C HIS A 85 11.68 -1.75 -8.52
N LYS A 86 11.67 -0.48 -8.94
CA LYS A 86 10.82 -0.04 -10.04
C LYS A 86 11.01 -0.93 -11.27
N ASP A 87 9.90 -1.29 -11.92
CA ASP A 87 9.79 -2.17 -13.10
C ASP A 87 10.18 -3.64 -12.89
N GLN A 88 10.52 -4.05 -11.66
CA GLN A 88 10.75 -5.44 -11.30
C GLN A 88 9.47 -6.28 -11.49
N ILE A 89 9.63 -7.49 -12.04
CA ILE A 89 8.53 -8.44 -12.22
C ILE A 89 8.15 -9.02 -10.85
N LEU A 90 6.88 -8.87 -10.48
CA LEU A 90 6.32 -9.34 -9.21
C LEU A 90 5.58 -10.66 -9.40
N ALA A 91 4.79 -10.77 -10.45
CA ALA A 91 4.01 -11.97 -10.77
C ALA A 91 3.83 -12.12 -12.28
N ILE A 92 3.58 -13.35 -12.71
CA ILE A 92 3.19 -13.70 -14.07
C ILE A 92 1.77 -14.23 -14.03
N ILE A 93 0.93 -13.68 -14.88
CA ILE A 93 -0.47 -14.08 -15.03
C ILE A 93 -0.62 -14.69 -16.40
N ARG A 94 -1.12 -15.92 -16.47
CA ARG A 94 -1.44 -16.59 -17.72
C ARG A 94 -2.89 -16.34 -18.09
N GLN A 95 -3.11 -15.94 -19.33
CA GLN A 95 -4.41 -15.77 -19.94
C GLN A 95 -5.19 -17.10 -19.90
N GLU A 96 -6.49 -17.02 -19.66
CA GLU A 96 -7.34 -18.22 -19.59
C GLU A 96 -7.25 -19.03 -20.90
N PRO A 97 -7.18 -20.38 -20.87
CA PRO A 97 -7.02 -21.19 -22.08
C PRO A 97 -8.08 -20.97 -23.17
N SER A 98 -9.28 -20.51 -22.81
CA SER A 98 -10.32 -20.14 -23.78
C SER A 98 -9.96 -18.86 -24.55
N GLN A 99 -9.54 -17.81 -23.84
CA GLN A 99 -9.11 -16.53 -24.40
C GLN A 99 -7.82 -16.68 -25.21
N ALA A 100 -6.86 -17.47 -24.71
CA ALA A 100 -5.63 -17.79 -25.44
C ALA A 100 -5.92 -18.41 -26.82
N ARG A 101 -6.83 -19.39 -26.89
CA ARG A 101 -7.26 -20.01 -28.15
C ARG A 101 -7.95 -19.01 -29.07
N GLN A 102 -8.82 -18.14 -28.55
CA GLN A 102 -9.47 -17.11 -29.35
C GLN A 102 -8.46 -16.12 -29.94
N VAL A 103 -7.50 -15.67 -29.13
CA VAL A 103 -6.40 -14.80 -29.59
C VAL A 103 -5.57 -15.51 -30.66
N ALA A 104 -5.24 -16.79 -30.48
CA ALA A 104 -4.53 -17.58 -31.49
C ALA A 104 -5.28 -17.68 -32.83
N GLN A 105 -6.61 -17.89 -32.80
CA GLN A 105 -7.44 -17.92 -33.99
C GLN A 105 -7.49 -16.57 -34.72
N LEU A 106 -7.67 -15.47 -33.99
CA LEU A 106 -7.68 -14.12 -34.57
C LEU A 106 -6.34 -13.77 -35.23
N ARG A 107 -5.23 -14.27 -34.67
CA ARG A 107 -3.90 -14.10 -35.28
C ARG A 107 -3.78 -14.84 -36.60
N ALA A 108 -4.26 -16.08 -36.66
CA ALA A 108 -4.27 -16.85 -37.91
C ALA A 108 -5.10 -16.11 -38.97
N ALA A 109 -6.28 -15.58 -38.60
CA ALA A 109 -7.12 -14.78 -39.48
C ALA A 109 -6.41 -13.50 -39.98
N ILE A 110 -5.68 -12.79 -39.13
CA ILE A 110 -4.87 -11.63 -39.56
C ILE A 110 -3.80 -12.04 -40.57
N GLN A 111 -3.11 -13.17 -40.35
CA GLN A 111 -2.10 -13.64 -41.30
C GLN A 111 -2.71 -14.00 -42.66
N GLU A 112 -3.87 -14.65 -42.66
CA GLU A 112 -4.63 -14.93 -43.87
C GLU A 112 -5.02 -13.64 -44.61
N GLU A 113 -5.58 -12.66 -43.91
CA GLU A 113 -5.97 -11.39 -44.53
C GLU A 113 -4.77 -10.56 -45.02
N ARG A 114 -3.61 -10.67 -44.36
CA ARG A 114 -2.35 -10.07 -44.85
C ARG A 114 -1.94 -10.67 -46.19
N LEU A 115 -2.00 -11.99 -46.32
CA LEU A 115 -1.72 -12.67 -47.59
C LEU A 115 -2.73 -12.26 -48.67
N ASN A 116 -4.00 -12.09 -48.31
CA ASN A 116 -5.04 -11.61 -49.22
C ASN A 116 -4.76 -10.19 -49.72
N VAL A 117 -4.36 -9.28 -48.82
CA VAL A 117 -3.93 -7.92 -49.18
C VAL A 117 -2.75 -7.96 -50.14
N GLU A 118 -1.73 -8.77 -49.84
CA GLU A 118 -0.55 -8.89 -50.69
C GLU A 118 -0.90 -9.43 -52.08
N MET A 119 -1.75 -10.45 -52.17
CA MET A 119 -2.27 -10.98 -53.43
C MET A 119 -3.04 -9.91 -54.22
N ALA A 120 -3.98 -9.22 -53.58
CA ALA A 120 -4.79 -8.19 -54.22
C ALA A 120 -3.93 -7.00 -54.67
N GLN A 121 -2.92 -6.62 -53.90
CA GLN A 121 -1.96 -5.58 -54.26
C GLN A 121 -1.17 -5.96 -55.51
N ARG A 122 -0.62 -7.18 -55.57
CA ARG A 122 0.10 -7.67 -56.74
C ARG A 122 -0.78 -7.69 -57.99
N ASN A 123 -2.05 -8.08 -57.84
CA ASN A 123 -3.02 -8.07 -58.92
C ASN A 123 -3.33 -6.65 -59.39
N TRP A 124 -3.58 -5.71 -58.48
CA TRP A 124 -3.82 -4.30 -58.81
C TRP A 124 -2.62 -3.66 -59.53
N VAL A 125 -1.39 -3.87 -59.03
CA VAL A 125 -0.17 -3.37 -59.68
C VAL A 125 -0.01 -3.95 -61.09
N ARG A 126 -0.28 -5.25 -61.25
CA ARG A 126 -0.25 -5.91 -62.57
C ARG A 126 -1.29 -5.31 -63.51
N SER A 127 -2.53 -5.18 -63.08
CA SER A 127 -3.63 -4.59 -63.86
C SER A 127 -3.33 -3.14 -64.23
N GLN A 128 -2.78 -2.34 -63.32
CA GLN A 128 -2.35 -0.97 -63.61
C GLN A 128 -1.29 -0.94 -64.71
N SER A 129 -0.32 -1.87 -64.71
CA SER A 129 0.70 -1.97 -65.77
C SER A 129 0.10 -2.37 -67.12
N LEU A 130 -0.88 -3.27 -67.13
CA LEU A 130 -1.56 -3.74 -68.34
C LEU A 130 -2.47 -2.66 -68.93
N PHE A 131 -3.17 -1.91 -68.08
CA PHE A 131 -4.00 -0.78 -68.47
C PHE A 131 -3.18 0.33 -69.13
N LYS A 132 -2.02 0.67 -68.54
CA LYS A 132 -1.07 1.64 -69.13
C LYS A 132 -0.58 1.22 -70.52
N LYS A 133 -0.52 -0.08 -70.80
CA LYS A 133 -0.14 -0.65 -72.10
C LYS A 133 -1.34 -0.86 -73.04
N GLY A 134 -2.56 -0.54 -72.61
CA GLY A 134 -3.79 -0.70 -73.40
C GLY A 134 -4.31 -2.14 -73.52
N TYR A 135 -3.84 -3.08 -72.70
CA TYR A 135 -4.20 -4.50 -72.80
C TYR A 135 -5.48 -4.89 -72.06
N ILE A 136 -5.97 -4.06 -71.14
CA ILE A 136 -7.20 -4.31 -70.37
C ILE A 136 -8.10 -3.08 -70.36
N ALA A 137 -9.39 -3.28 -70.11
CA ALA A 137 -10.35 -2.18 -69.99
C ALA A 137 -10.19 -1.43 -68.65
N GLN A 138 -10.57 -0.14 -68.63
CA GLN A 138 -10.55 0.68 -67.40
C GLN A 138 -11.33 0.02 -66.25
N LYS A 139 -12.50 -0.55 -66.54
CA LYS A 139 -13.36 -1.26 -65.58
C LYS A 139 -12.63 -2.40 -64.86
N GLU A 140 -11.78 -3.13 -65.56
CA GLU A 140 -11.02 -4.25 -65.00
C GLU A 140 -9.91 -3.80 -64.06
N MET A 141 -9.23 -2.70 -64.41
CA MET A 141 -8.28 -2.02 -63.52
C MET A 141 -8.97 -1.50 -62.26
N GLU A 142 -10.11 -0.82 -62.40
CA GLU A 142 -10.91 -0.31 -61.26
C GLU A 142 -11.41 -1.44 -60.36
N THR A 143 -11.82 -2.57 -60.93
CA THR A 143 -12.24 -3.76 -60.16
C THR A 143 -11.08 -4.27 -59.30
N SER A 144 -9.88 -4.41 -59.88
CA SER A 144 -8.69 -4.83 -59.12
C SER A 144 -8.29 -3.83 -58.02
N GLN A 145 -8.52 -2.53 -58.24
CA GLN A 145 -8.30 -1.49 -57.23
C GLN A 145 -9.29 -1.62 -56.07
N GLN A 146 -10.58 -1.84 -56.39
CA GLN A 146 -11.61 -2.08 -55.39
C GLN A 146 -11.33 -3.35 -54.59
N ASP A 147 -10.86 -4.42 -55.23
CA ASP A 147 -10.47 -5.66 -54.56
C ASP A 147 -9.36 -5.43 -53.55
N TYR A 148 -8.32 -4.68 -53.94
CA TYR A 148 -7.24 -4.30 -53.03
C TYR A 148 -7.75 -3.48 -51.84
N GLN A 149 -8.58 -2.46 -52.09
CA GLN A 149 -9.16 -1.65 -51.01
C GLN A 149 -10.03 -2.49 -50.06
N ARG A 150 -10.84 -3.43 -50.59
CA ARG A 150 -11.64 -4.34 -49.78
C ARG A 150 -10.77 -5.25 -48.92
N ALA A 151 -9.69 -5.79 -49.48
CA ALA A 151 -8.74 -6.61 -48.71
C ALA A 151 -8.11 -5.81 -47.56
N VAL A 152 -7.71 -4.56 -47.81
CA VAL A 152 -7.15 -3.67 -46.76
C VAL A 152 -8.14 -3.43 -45.64
N VAL A 153 -9.42 -3.16 -45.97
CA VAL A 153 -10.47 -2.96 -44.96
C VAL A 153 -10.73 -4.24 -44.15
N ARG A 154 -10.68 -5.41 -44.78
CA ARG A 154 -10.82 -6.70 -44.07
C ARG A 154 -9.67 -6.95 -43.11
N LEU A 155 -8.45 -6.65 -43.53
CA LEU A 155 -7.28 -6.73 -42.66
C LEU A 155 -7.42 -5.79 -41.45
N ASP A 156 -7.82 -4.54 -41.66
CA ASP A 156 -8.07 -3.59 -40.56
C ASP A 156 -9.15 -4.09 -39.60
N LEU A 157 -10.23 -4.68 -40.11
CA LEU A 157 -11.28 -5.29 -39.29
C LEU A 157 -10.74 -6.44 -38.43
N ALA A 158 -9.95 -7.35 -39.01
CA ALA A 158 -9.34 -8.46 -38.29
C ALA A 158 -8.37 -7.97 -37.20
N GLU A 159 -7.59 -6.93 -37.51
CA GLU A 159 -6.68 -6.29 -36.53
C GLU A 159 -7.44 -5.63 -35.38
N ARG A 160 -8.57 -4.97 -35.65
CA ARG A 160 -9.46 -4.41 -34.61
C ARG A 160 -10.10 -5.48 -33.74
N GLN A 161 -10.51 -6.61 -34.31
CA GLN A 161 -11.05 -7.72 -33.54
C GLN A 161 -10.02 -8.27 -32.55
N LEU A 162 -8.75 -8.39 -32.96
CA LEU A 162 -7.66 -8.76 -32.06
C LEU A 162 -7.46 -7.70 -30.96
N LEU A 163 -7.47 -6.41 -31.28
CA LEU A 163 -7.36 -5.35 -30.29
C LEU A 163 -8.45 -5.46 -29.20
N LEU A 164 -9.69 -5.74 -29.60
CA LEU A 164 -10.80 -5.94 -28.67
C LEU A 164 -10.61 -7.20 -27.81
N ALA A 165 -10.15 -8.30 -28.40
CA ALA A 165 -9.83 -9.53 -27.67
C ALA A 165 -8.69 -9.33 -26.66
N LEU A 166 -7.80 -8.37 -26.88
CA LEU A 166 -6.73 -7.97 -25.97
C LEU A 166 -7.17 -6.91 -24.92
N GLY A 167 -8.47 -6.63 -24.82
CA GLY A 167 -9.03 -5.68 -23.87
C GLY A 167 -8.83 -4.20 -24.25
N GLY A 168 -8.60 -3.90 -25.53
CA GLY A 168 -8.45 -2.52 -26.03
C GLY A 168 -7.06 -1.90 -25.80
N ASN A 169 -6.09 -2.66 -25.31
CA ASN A 169 -4.74 -2.18 -25.03
C ASN A 169 -3.93 -1.95 -26.32
N GLN A 170 -3.85 -0.68 -26.76
CA GLN A 170 -3.09 -0.29 -27.94
C GLN A 170 -1.59 -0.63 -27.85
N GLU A 171 -0.99 -0.52 -26.67
CA GLU A 171 0.43 -0.86 -26.49
C GLU A 171 0.68 -2.35 -26.76
N LEU A 172 -0.22 -3.21 -26.30
CA LEU A 172 -0.12 -4.66 -26.48
C LEU A 172 -0.32 -5.04 -27.96
N PHE A 173 -1.25 -4.37 -28.64
CA PHE A 173 -1.45 -4.51 -30.07
C PHE A 173 -0.22 -4.07 -30.88
N GLU A 174 0.42 -2.95 -30.53
CA GLU A 174 1.65 -2.51 -31.20
C GLU A 174 2.83 -3.47 -30.96
N ARG A 175 2.93 -4.06 -29.75
CA ARG A 175 3.92 -5.12 -29.46
C ARG A 175 3.70 -6.34 -30.36
N TYR A 176 2.44 -6.71 -30.59
CA TYR A 176 2.09 -7.77 -31.55
C TYR A 176 2.47 -7.38 -32.99
N ARG A 177 2.05 -6.19 -33.45
CA ARG A 177 2.29 -5.70 -34.82
C ARG A 177 3.78 -5.67 -35.18
N LYS A 178 4.64 -5.31 -34.21
CA LYS A 178 6.10 -5.23 -34.38
C LYS A 178 6.82 -6.58 -34.44
N GLY A 179 6.13 -7.71 -34.37
CA GLY A 179 6.74 -9.02 -34.63
C GLY A 179 7.75 -9.51 -33.57
N ARG A 180 7.98 -8.77 -32.49
CA ARG A 180 8.71 -9.30 -31.30
C ARG A 180 7.96 -10.45 -30.61
N ALA A 181 6.73 -10.73 -31.04
CA ALA A 181 5.86 -11.78 -30.53
C ALA A 181 6.16 -13.20 -31.06
N ALA A 182 7.13 -13.39 -31.96
CA ALA A 182 7.53 -14.75 -32.38
C ALA A 182 8.13 -15.58 -31.22
N ASP A 183 8.64 -14.91 -30.18
CA ASP A 183 9.30 -15.55 -29.02
C ASP A 183 8.63 -15.19 -27.67
N THR A 184 7.69 -14.24 -27.68
CA THR A 184 7.03 -13.78 -26.45
C THR A 184 5.70 -14.49 -26.32
N ARG A 185 5.57 -15.41 -25.36
CA ARG A 185 4.30 -16.02 -24.95
C ARG A 185 3.27 -14.92 -24.70
N PRO A 186 2.35 -14.66 -25.64
CA PRO A 186 1.44 -13.52 -25.54
C PRO A 186 0.31 -13.77 -24.54
N GLU A 187 0.26 -14.99 -24.05
CA GLU A 187 -0.63 -15.48 -23.02
C GLU A 187 -0.07 -15.15 -21.63
N GLU A 188 1.17 -14.66 -21.49
CA GLU A 188 1.77 -14.32 -20.20
C GLU A 188 1.84 -12.80 -20.00
N PHE A 189 1.11 -12.31 -19.01
CA PHE A 189 1.11 -10.93 -18.55
C PHE A 189 2.05 -10.76 -17.37
N LEU A 190 2.93 -9.77 -17.46
CA LEU A 190 3.91 -9.48 -16.43
C LEU A 190 3.41 -8.35 -15.54
N VAL A 191 3.16 -8.63 -14.27
CA VAL A 191 2.86 -7.60 -13.26
C VAL A 191 4.18 -7.01 -12.78
N ARG A 192 4.32 -5.68 -12.87
CA ARG A 192 5.56 -4.96 -12.52
C ARG A 192 5.34 -4.00 -11.36
N SER A 193 6.41 -3.76 -10.61
CA SER A 193 6.38 -2.77 -9.54
C SER A 193 6.42 -1.34 -10.10
N PRO A 194 5.49 -0.45 -9.70
CA PRO A 194 5.51 0.96 -10.12
C PRO A 194 6.59 1.79 -9.43
N SER A 195 7.09 1.34 -8.27
CA SER A 195 8.13 2.03 -7.49
C SER A 195 9.04 1.04 -6.75
N SER A 196 10.16 1.55 -6.22
CA SER A 196 11.04 0.76 -5.35
C SER A 196 10.52 0.82 -3.91
N GLY A 197 10.48 -0.33 -3.22
CA GLY A 197 9.90 -0.42 -1.88
C GLY A 197 10.04 -1.81 -1.28
N THR A 198 9.25 -2.13 -0.25
CA THR A 198 9.19 -3.47 0.34
C THR A 198 7.78 -4.03 0.20
N VAL A 199 7.66 -5.31 -0.13
CA VAL A 199 6.36 -5.98 -0.24
C VAL A 199 5.76 -6.15 1.16
N LEU A 200 4.61 -5.51 1.41
CA LEU A 200 3.90 -5.62 2.69
C LEU A 200 3.19 -6.96 2.84
N GLU A 201 2.51 -7.40 1.78
CA GLU A 201 1.78 -8.66 1.73
C GLU A 201 1.52 -9.07 0.27
N VAL A 202 1.28 -10.35 0.07
CA VAL A 202 0.85 -10.93 -1.20
C VAL A 202 -0.46 -11.65 -0.95
N LEU A 203 -1.55 -11.14 -1.54
CA LEU A 203 -2.93 -11.60 -1.30
C LEU A 203 -3.39 -12.69 -2.29
N VAL A 204 -2.51 -13.19 -3.15
CA VAL A 204 -2.82 -14.15 -4.22
C VAL A 204 -1.89 -15.34 -4.17
N HIS A 205 -2.39 -16.50 -4.60
CA HIS A 205 -1.62 -17.73 -4.67
C HIS A 205 -1.38 -18.18 -6.12
N THR A 206 -0.31 -18.94 -6.35
CA THR A 206 -0.06 -19.56 -7.66
C THR A 206 -1.18 -20.57 -7.96
N GLY A 207 -1.75 -20.51 -9.17
CA GLY A 207 -2.89 -21.30 -9.62
C GLY A 207 -4.27 -20.67 -9.35
N GLU A 208 -4.32 -19.53 -8.66
CA GLU A 208 -5.57 -18.81 -8.43
C GLU A 208 -6.02 -18.05 -9.68
N ILE A 209 -7.33 -18.09 -9.98
CA ILE A 209 -7.89 -17.32 -11.10
C ILE A 209 -8.32 -15.96 -10.58
N ILE A 210 -7.69 -14.92 -11.10
CA ILE A 210 -8.02 -13.53 -10.78
C ILE A 210 -8.75 -12.89 -11.96
N THR A 211 -9.71 -12.03 -11.64
CA THR A 211 -10.45 -11.25 -12.64
C THR A 211 -10.02 -9.78 -12.55
N SER A 212 -9.81 -9.13 -13.69
CA SER A 212 -9.49 -7.70 -13.74
C SER A 212 -10.57 -6.88 -13.04
N GLY A 213 -10.18 -6.05 -12.08
CA GLY A 213 -11.05 -5.00 -11.53
C GLY A 213 -11.87 -5.33 -10.28
N THR A 214 -11.72 -6.49 -9.63
CA THR A 214 -12.33 -6.72 -8.31
C THR A 214 -11.33 -6.47 -7.19
N ALA A 215 -11.58 -5.43 -6.42
CA ALA A 215 -11.00 -5.24 -5.09
C ALA A 215 -11.65 -6.26 -4.15
N THR A 216 -10.83 -7.10 -3.53
CA THR A 216 -11.17 -7.78 -2.29
C THR A 216 -10.01 -7.62 -1.34
#